data_AF-A0A1G3BRH5-F1
#
_entry.id   AF-A0A1G3BRH5-F1
#
_cell.length_a   1.000
_cell.length_b   1.000
_cell.length_c   1.000
_cell.angle_alpha   90.00
_cell.angle_beta   90.00
_cell.angle_gamma   90.00
#
_symmetry.space_group_name_H-M   'P 1'
#
loop_
_entity.id
_entity.type
_entity.pdbx_description
1 polymer ?
#
loop_
_entity_poly.entity_id
_entity_poly.type
_entity_poly.pdbx_seq_one_letter_code
_entity_poly.pdbx_strand_id
1 'polypeptide(L)'
;MRSWKYIITFFVFIIVNPLWAQTPVTISETPPNLKITFIGDQGLGKNAEAVLKLIKSEGAQAVLHQGDLDYKNNPSAWEAQINNILGPDFPYFACVGNHDKRKWNGENGYQQFLKSRLNRLGITWDGDLGVKSSVQYKGIFIIQVAPGDVGFYHAAYIREQLAEDKSIWMICCWHRDMHLMQVASKNDDTGWGVYDEARKGGAIIATAHDHSYGRTYLMSNFAKQEVTAYTGSLIIT
;
A
#
# COMPACT_ATOMS: atom_id res chain seq x y z
N MET A 1 58.09 -54.30 -3.00
CA MET A 1 56.89 -53.52 -2.62
C MET A 1 57.15 -52.06 -2.96
N ARG A 2 56.54 -51.57 -4.05
CA ARG A 2 56.83 -50.26 -4.66
C ARG A 2 55.80 -49.26 -4.11
N SER A 3 56.24 -48.27 -3.35
CA SER A 3 55.35 -47.27 -2.73
C SER A 3 55.01 -46.16 -3.73
N TRP A 4 53.71 -45.97 -3.96
CA TRP A 4 53.19 -44.88 -4.78
C TRP A 4 52.94 -43.68 -3.86
N LYS A 5 53.62 -42.56 -4.12
CA LYS A 5 53.33 -41.29 -3.42
C LYS A 5 52.25 -40.56 -4.21
N TYR A 6 51.06 -40.44 -3.62
CA TYR A 6 49.98 -39.60 -4.15
C TYR A 6 50.31 -38.13 -3.91
N ILE A 7 50.29 -37.32 -4.97
CA ILE A 7 50.37 -35.86 -4.89
C ILE A 7 48.93 -35.35 -4.76
N ILE A 8 48.59 -34.75 -3.62
CA ILE A 8 47.32 -34.04 -3.42
C ILE A 8 47.54 -32.60 -3.86
N THR A 9 46.90 -32.19 -4.96
CA THR A 9 46.86 -30.80 -5.41
C THR A 9 45.70 -30.08 -4.72
N PHE A 10 46.01 -29.11 -3.86
CA PHE A 10 45.00 -28.20 -3.30
C PHE A 10 44.70 -27.09 -4.33
N PHE A 11 43.45 -27.01 -4.79
CA PHE A 11 42.95 -25.83 -5.49
C PHE A 11 42.40 -24.84 -4.45
N VAL A 12 43.04 -23.67 -4.35
CA VAL A 12 42.51 -22.54 -3.59
C VAL A 12 41.60 -21.74 -4.53
N PHE A 13 40.28 -21.80 -4.30
CA PHE A 13 39.34 -20.88 -4.92
C PHE A 13 39.30 -19.58 -4.11
N ILE A 14 39.87 -18.51 -4.64
CA ILE A 14 39.69 -17.16 -4.10
C ILE A 14 38.33 -16.67 -4.60
N ILE A 15 37.30 -16.72 -3.74
CA ILE A 15 36.04 -16.01 -3.98
C ILE A 15 36.32 -14.53 -3.71
N VAL A 16 36.60 -13.79 -4.77
CA VAL A 16 36.50 -12.32 -4.75
C VAL A 16 35.03 -11.97 -4.72
N ASN A 17 34.48 -11.75 -3.53
CA ASN A 17 33.20 -11.04 -3.41
C ASN A 17 33.45 -9.62 -3.93
N PRO A 18 32.79 -9.17 -5.02
CA PRO A 18 32.81 -7.76 -5.33
C PRO A 18 32.09 -7.07 -4.17
N LEU A 19 32.83 -6.27 -3.39
CA LEU A 19 32.22 -5.28 -2.52
C LEU A 19 31.52 -4.29 -3.46
N TRP A 20 30.25 -4.56 -3.78
CA TRP A 20 29.41 -3.52 -4.34
C TRP A 20 29.28 -2.45 -3.26
N ALA A 21 29.90 -1.30 -3.51
CA ALA A 21 29.58 -0.10 -2.76
C ALA A 21 28.08 0.11 -2.92
N GLN A 22 27.32 -0.13 -1.85
CA GLN A 22 25.93 0.30 -1.77
C GLN A 22 25.96 1.82 -1.90
N THR A 23 25.54 2.34 -3.05
CA THR A 23 25.20 3.75 -3.17
C THR A 23 24.26 4.07 -2.01
N PRO A 24 24.54 5.09 -1.19
CA PRO A 24 23.62 5.49 -0.14
C PRO A 24 22.27 5.70 -0.80
N VAL A 25 21.24 5.00 -0.32
CA VAL A 25 19.87 5.23 -0.77
C VAL A 25 19.58 6.68 -0.43
N THR A 26 19.52 7.55 -1.43
CA THR A 26 19.08 8.93 -1.24
C THR A 26 17.59 8.86 -0.96
N ILE A 27 17.24 8.89 0.32
CA ILE A 27 15.86 9.01 0.78
C ILE A 27 15.34 10.34 0.24
N SER A 28 14.35 10.31 -0.64
CA SER A 28 13.67 11.53 -1.06
C SER A 28 12.91 12.08 0.14
N GLU A 29 13.19 13.32 0.53
CA GLU A 29 12.41 13.96 1.58
C GLU A 29 10.98 14.23 1.10
N THR A 30 10.03 14.14 2.02
CA THR A 30 8.65 14.52 1.76
C THR A 30 8.55 16.05 1.69
N PRO A 31 7.99 16.62 0.60
CA PRO A 31 7.88 18.06 0.50
C PRO A 31 6.94 18.62 1.58
N PRO A 32 7.21 19.83 2.10
CA PRO A 32 6.36 20.45 3.09
C PRO A 32 4.94 20.65 2.55
N ASN A 33 3.95 20.48 3.43
CA ASN A 33 2.53 20.61 3.12
C ASN A 33 2.01 19.65 2.05
N LEU A 34 2.67 18.49 1.83
CA LEU A 34 2.11 17.44 0.99
C LEU A 34 0.77 16.97 1.56
N LYS A 35 -0.31 17.16 0.81
CA LYS A 35 -1.67 16.76 1.21
C LYS A 35 -2.11 15.52 0.44
N ILE A 36 -2.37 14.43 1.14
CA ILE A 36 -2.90 13.19 0.58
C ILE A 36 -4.25 12.87 1.20
N THR A 37 -5.21 12.47 0.38
CA THR A 37 -6.52 12.02 0.85
C THR A 37 -6.61 10.50 0.89
N PHE A 38 -7.25 9.97 1.92
CA PHE A 38 -7.63 8.56 2.06
C PHE A 38 -9.16 8.43 1.86
N ILE A 39 -9.59 7.48 1.02
CA ILE A 39 -11.01 7.16 0.80
C ILE A 39 -11.18 5.66 0.53
N GLY A 40 -12.38 5.14 0.68
CA GLY A 40 -12.79 3.85 0.15
C GLY A 40 -14.25 3.90 -0.27
N ASP A 41 -14.74 2.82 -0.87
CA ASP A 41 -16.17 2.57 -1.03
C ASP A 41 -16.88 3.70 -1.82
N GLN A 42 -16.18 4.24 -2.83
CA GLN A 42 -16.54 5.48 -3.51
C GLN A 42 -17.85 5.37 -4.29
N GLY A 43 -18.01 4.29 -5.07
CA GLY A 43 -19.11 4.15 -6.01
C GLY A 43 -19.08 5.13 -7.19
N LEU A 44 -20.24 5.30 -7.83
CA LEU A 44 -20.49 6.24 -8.93
C LEU A 44 -21.67 7.16 -8.62
N GLY A 45 -21.68 8.33 -9.27
CA GLY A 45 -22.79 9.28 -9.24
C GLY A 45 -22.63 10.36 -8.17
N LYS A 46 -23.72 11.06 -7.87
CA LYS A 46 -23.67 12.37 -7.18
C LYS A 46 -22.91 12.39 -5.86
N ASN A 47 -23.05 11.36 -5.02
CA ASN A 47 -22.36 11.30 -3.73
C ASN A 47 -20.85 11.05 -3.92
N ALA A 48 -20.49 10.10 -4.79
CA ALA A 48 -19.11 9.85 -5.18
C ALA A 48 -18.44 11.11 -5.76
N GLU A 49 -19.13 11.80 -6.66
CA GLU A 49 -18.67 13.06 -7.22
C GLU A 49 -18.52 14.16 -6.18
N ALA A 50 -19.41 14.23 -5.18
CA ALA A 50 -19.31 15.22 -4.11
C ALA A 50 -18.03 15.02 -3.29
N VAL A 51 -17.66 13.77 -2.98
CA VAL A 51 -16.39 13.44 -2.32
C VAL A 51 -15.20 13.85 -3.19
N LEU A 52 -15.20 13.52 -4.49
CA LEU A 52 -14.14 13.94 -5.41
C LEU A 52 -14.02 15.47 -5.53
N LYS A 53 -15.15 16.20 -5.52
CA LYS A 53 -15.17 17.67 -5.52
C LYS A 53 -14.60 18.23 -4.21
N LEU A 54 -14.90 17.60 -3.07
CA LEU A 54 -14.31 17.95 -1.78
C LEU A 54 -12.79 17.77 -1.80
N ILE A 55 -12.29 16.63 -2.29
CA ILE A 55 -10.86 16.34 -2.47
C ILE A 55 -10.17 17.46 -3.27
N LYS A 56 -10.79 17.86 -4.39
CA LYS A 56 -10.31 18.96 -5.21
C LYS A 56 -10.29 20.28 -4.47
N SER A 57 -11.37 20.63 -3.76
CA SER A 57 -11.48 21.91 -3.04
C SER A 57 -10.50 22.02 -1.88
N GLU A 58 -10.18 20.88 -1.24
CA GLU A 58 -9.16 20.80 -0.19
C GLU A 58 -7.74 20.92 -0.74
N GLY A 59 -7.54 20.89 -2.05
CA GLY A 59 -6.22 20.98 -2.67
C GLY A 59 -5.36 19.74 -2.38
N ALA A 60 -5.98 18.57 -2.23
CA ALA A 60 -5.25 17.31 -2.14
C ALA A 60 -4.41 17.09 -3.40
N GLN A 61 -3.23 16.49 -3.24
CA GLN A 61 -2.25 16.30 -4.31
C GLN A 61 -2.15 14.83 -4.75
N ALA A 62 -2.73 13.91 -3.98
CA ALA A 62 -2.88 12.51 -4.32
C ALA A 62 -4.05 11.88 -3.55
N VAL A 63 -4.54 10.76 -4.05
CA VAL A 63 -5.54 9.90 -3.36
C VAL A 63 -4.97 8.50 -3.15
N LEU A 64 -5.21 7.96 -1.96
CA LEU A 64 -5.08 6.55 -1.60
C LEU A 64 -6.48 5.98 -1.42
N HIS A 65 -6.91 5.09 -2.32
CA HIS A 65 -8.24 4.48 -2.32
C HIS A 65 -8.19 3.04 -1.82
N GLN A 66 -8.83 2.78 -0.69
CA GLN A 66 -8.85 1.50 0.01
C GLN A 66 -9.90 0.52 -0.57
N GLY A 67 -10.00 0.38 -1.90
CA GLY A 67 -10.90 -0.57 -2.57
C GLY A 67 -12.38 -0.21 -2.59
N ASP A 68 -13.16 -1.06 -3.27
CA ASP A 68 -14.58 -0.89 -3.58
C ASP A 68 -14.86 0.37 -4.42
N LEU A 69 -14.36 0.30 -5.65
CA LEU A 69 -14.16 1.46 -6.51
C LEU A 69 -15.48 2.04 -7.04
N ASP A 70 -16.39 1.18 -7.54
CA ASP A 70 -17.58 1.65 -8.25
C ASP A 70 -18.89 0.89 -7.97
N TYR A 71 -18.84 -0.31 -7.39
CA TYR A 71 -19.98 -1.23 -7.16
C TYR A 71 -20.79 -1.63 -8.41
N LYS A 72 -20.29 -1.38 -9.61
CA LYS A 72 -20.95 -1.58 -10.91
C LYS A 72 -20.16 -2.42 -11.89
N ASN A 73 -18.91 -2.79 -11.60
CA ASN A 73 -18.05 -3.52 -12.54
C ASN A 73 -17.83 -2.73 -13.84
N ASN A 74 -17.68 -1.41 -13.74
CA ASN A 74 -17.49 -0.49 -14.85
C ASN A 74 -16.22 0.39 -14.69
N PRO A 75 -15.02 -0.21 -14.85
CA PRO A 75 -13.75 0.51 -14.69
C PRO A 75 -13.60 1.78 -15.52
N SER A 76 -14.15 1.79 -16.74
CA SER A 76 -14.06 2.98 -17.61
C SER A 76 -14.91 4.13 -17.10
N ALA A 77 -16.10 3.87 -16.55
CA ALA A 77 -16.93 4.91 -15.93
C ALA A 77 -16.30 5.43 -14.64
N TRP A 78 -15.68 4.56 -13.84
CA TRP A 78 -14.95 4.93 -12.64
C TRP A 78 -13.78 5.87 -12.94
N GLU A 79 -12.92 5.50 -13.89
CA GLU A 79 -11.80 6.34 -14.33
C GLU A 79 -12.29 7.66 -14.94
N ALA A 80 -13.35 7.62 -15.76
CA ALA A 80 -13.93 8.84 -16.35
C ALA A 80 -14.45 9.82 -15.29
N GLN A 81 -15.10 9.33 -14.23
CA GLN A 81 -15.59 10.17 -13.12
C GLN A 81 -14.43 10.89 -12.41
N ILE A 82 -13.34 10.17 -12.14
CA ILE A 82 -12.12 10.75 -11.56
C ILE A 82 -11.54 11.81 -12.50
N ASN A 83 -11.39 11.48 -13.78
CA ASN A 83 -10.83 12.39 -14.79
C ASN A 83 -11.64 13.67 -14.95
N ASN A 84 -12.97 13.57 -14.95
CA ASN A 84 -13.86 14.71 -15.10
C ASN A 84 -13.77 15.70 -13.92
N ILE A 85 -13.39 15.23 -12.73
CA ILE A 85 -13.38 16.04 -11.52
C ILE A 85 -11.96 16.43 -11.12
N LEU A 86 -11.10 15.45 -10.87
CA LEU A 86 -9.73 15.65 -10.40
C LEU A 86 -8.74 15.91 -11.55
N GLY A 87 -9.05 15.42 -12.75
CA GLY A 87 -8.20 15.52 -13.93
C GLY A 87 -7.49 14.21 -14.28
N PRO A 88 -7.15 14.01 -15.56
CA PRO A 88 -6.44 12.82 -16.02
C PRO A 88 -5.04 12.69 -15.40
N ASP A 89 -4.41 13.79 -15.02
CA ASP A 89 -3.05 13.78 -14.47
C ASP A 89 -3.02 13.88 -12.94
N PHE A 90 -4.14 13.61 -12.27
CA PHE A 90 -4.20 13.55 -10.81
C PHE A 90 -3.64 12.21 -10.29
N PRO A 91 -2.65 12.19 -9.39
CA PRO A 91 -2.12 10.96 -8.79
C PRO A 91 -3.18 10.23 -7.96
N TYR A 92 -3.43 8.97 -8.32
CA TYR A 92 -4.49 8.16 -7.71
C TYR A 92 -4.01 6.72 -7.55
N PHE A 93 -3.94 6.25 -6.32
CA PHE A 93 -3.48 4.92 -5.94
C PHE A 93 -4.66 4.15 -5.37
N ALA A 94 -4.84 2.88 -5.73
CA ALA A 94 -5.90 2.06 -5.14
C ALA A 94 -5.46 0.61 -4.89
N CYS A 95 -5.97 0.01 -3.81
CA CYS A 95 -5.94 -1.44 -3.62
C CYS A 95 -7.26 -2.06 -4.04
N VAL A 96 -7.27 -3.36 -4.31
CA VAL A 96 -8.48 -4.10 -4.64
C VAL A 96 -9.36 -4.29 -3.40
N GLY A 97 -10.66 -4.04 -3.55
CA GLY A 97 -11.71 -4.40 -2.60
C GLY A 97 -12.57 -5.56 -3.07
N ASN A 98 -13.49 -6.01 -2.24
CA ASN A 98 -14.25 -7.22 -2.53
C ASN A 98 -15.24 -7.06 -3.69
N HIS A 99 -15.70 -5.84 -3.97
CA HIS A 99 -16.55 -5.53 -5.12
C HIS A 99 -15.78 -5.36 -6.43
N ASP A 100 -14.46 -5.24 -6.39
CA ASP A 100 -13.65 -4.96 -7.58
C ASP A 100 -13.17 -6.22 -8.29
N LYS A 101 -13.10 -7.35 -7.56
CA LYS A 101 -12.42 -8.59 -7.99
C LYS A 101 -12.83 -9.06 -9.39
N ARG A 102 -14.10 -8.95 -9.73
CA ARG A 102 -14.64 -9.39 -11.04
C ARG A 102 -14.07 -8.58 -12.21
N LYS A 103 -13.72 -7.31 -12.01
CA LYS A 103 -13.20 -6.40 -13.03
C LYS A 103 -11.84 -5.79 -12.66
N TRP A 104 -11.11 -6.41 -11.73
CA TRP A 104 -9.79 -5.95 -11.34
C TRP A 104 -8.78 -6.07 -12.49
N ASN A 105 -8.68 -7.28 -13.05
CA ASN A 105 -7.74 -7.62 -14.12
C ASN A 105 -8.35 -7.48 -15.53
N GLY A 106 -7.49 -7.56 -16.54
CA GLY A 106 -7.85 -7.50 -17.96
C GLY A 106 -7.58 -6.13 -18.58
N GLU A 107 -7.61 -6.06 -19.91
CA GLU A 107 -7.28 -4.84 -20.67
C GLU A 107 -8.18 -3.64 -20.32
N ASN A 108 -9.41 -3.92 -19.89
CA ASN A 108 -10.38 -2.91 -19.44
C ASN A 108 -10.68 -3.03 -17.93
N GLY A 109 -9.77 -3.62 -17.15
CA GLY A 109 -9.90 -3.79 -15.71
C GLY A 109 -9.41 -2.56 -14.92
N TYR A 110 -9.84 -2.43 -13.66
CA TYR A 110 -9.43 -1.32 -12.78
C TYR A 110 -7.91 -1.19 -12.67
N GLN A 111 -7.21 -2.32 -12.53
CA GLN A 111 -5.76 -2.33 -12.41
C GLN A 111 -5.08 -1.77 -13.66
N GLN A 112 -5.62 -2.03 -14.85
CA GLN A 112 -5.05 -1.51 -16.10
C GLN A 112 -5.23 0.01 -16.22
N PHE A 113 -6.35 0.56 -15.76
CA PHE A 113 -6.54 2.02 -15.67
C PHE A 113 -5.57 2.66 -14.68
N LEU A 114 -5.38 2.06 -13.49
CA LEU A 114 -4.40 2.51 -12.50
C LEU A 114 -2.98 2.48 -13.07
N LYS A 115 -2.54 1.37 -13.67
CA LYS A 115 -1.23 1.24 -14.34
C LYS A 115 -1.05 2.31 -15.40
N SER A 116 -2.07 2.54 -16.24
CA SER A 116 -2.03 3.54 -17.31
C SER A 116 -1.92 4.96 -16.76
N ARG A 117 -2.58 5.27 -15.64
CA ARG A 117 -2.45 6.55 -14.93
C ARG A 117 -1.05 6.73 -14.34
N LEU A 118 -0.53 5.75 -13.61
CA LEU A 118 0.80 5.86 -13.02
C LEU A 118 1.90 5.99 -14.09
N ASN A 119 1.82 5.21 -15.18
CA ASN A 119 2.72 5.33 -16.32
C ASN A 119 2.68 6.72 -16.96
N ARG A 120 1.47 7.28 -17.18
CA ARG A 120 1.30 8.64 -17.72
C ARG A 120 1.97 9.70 -16.83
N LEU A 121 1.97 9.47 -15.52
CA LEU A 121 2.57 10.37 -14.54
C LEU A 121 4.07 10.10 -14.28
N GLY A 122 4.65 9.09 -14.92
CA GLY A 122 6.03 8.67 -14.66
C GLY A 122 6.25 8.10 -13.24
N ILE A 123 5.19 7.61 -12.60
CA ILE A 123 5.25 6.99 -11.27
C ILE A 123 5.49 5.50 -11.44
N THR A 124 6.61 5.02 -10.93
CA THR A 124 6.96 3.60 -10.91
C THR A 124 6.41 2.91 -9.67
N TRP A 125 6.19 1.60 -9.77
CA TRP A 125 5.80 0.74 -8.66
C TRP A 125 6.55 -0.59 -8.76
N ASP A 126 6.69 -1.29 -7.64
CA ASP A 126 7.14 -2.68 -7.60
C ASP A 126 5.96 -3.61 -7.34
N GLY A 127 6.02 -4.84 -7.88
CA GLY A 127 5.03 -5.89 -7.64
C GLY A 127 3.70 -5.75 -8.39
N ASP A 128 2.66 -6.41 -7.84
CA ASP A 128 1.33 -6.50 -8.43
C ASP A 128 0.44 -5.36 -7.93
N LEU A 129 0.32 -4.30 -8.75
CA LEU A 129 -0.28 -3.02 -8.37
C LEU A 129 -1.64 -3.19 -7.69
N GLY A 130 -1.78 -2.71 -6.47
CA GLY A 130 -3.01 -2.76 -5.67
C GLY A 130 -3.33 -4.12 -5.02
N VAL A 131 -2.42 -5.10 -5.09
CA VAL A 131 -2.58 -6.44 -4.49
C VAL A 131 -1.40 -6.79 -3.56
N LYS A 132 -0.18 -6.66 -4.06
CA LYS A 132 1.09 -6.72 -3.32
C LYS A 132 2.09 -5.87 -4.09
N SER A 133 1.99 -4.57 -3.87
CA SER A 133 2.84 -3.60 -4.54
C SER A 133 3.31 -2.51 -3.60
N SER A 134 4.41 -1.88 -3.98
CA SER A 134 4.92 -0.71 -3.30
C SER A 134 5.23 0.43 -4.27
N VAL A 135 5.08 1.66 -3.80
CA VAL A 135 5.24 2.89 -4.58
C VAL A 135 6.01 3.90 -3.76
N GLN A 136 7.06 4.47 -4.34
CA GLN A 136 7.72 5.66 -3.81
C GLN A 136 7.12 6.90 -4.45
N TYR A 137 6.48 7.75 -3.66
CA TYR A 137 5.80 8.94 -4.14
C TYR A 137 6.13 10.15 -3.26
N LYS A 138 6.92 11.09 -3.81
CA LYS A 138 7.30 12.34 -3.13
C LYS A 138 7.81 12.10 -1.69
N GLY A 139 8.71 11.13 -1.52
CA GLY A 139 9.29 10.78 -0.22
C GLY A 139 8.37 10.02 0.74
N ILE A 140 7.23 9.53 0.25
CA ILE A 140 6.34 8.63 0.99
C ILE A 140 6.42 7.25 0.37
N PHE A 141 6.57 6.23 1.22
CA PHE A 141 6.50 4.84 0.82
C PHE A 141 5.10 4.29 1.04
N ILE A 142 4.45 3.89 -0.05
CA ILE A 142 3.08 3.38 -0.05
C ILE A 142 3.15 1.88 -0.33
N ILE A 143 2.59 1.06 0.55
CA ILE A 143 2.41 -0.37 0.37
C ILE A 143 0.93 -0.65 0.18
N GLN A 144 0.59 -1.37 -0.88
CA GLN A 144 -0.78 -1.76 -1.19
C GLN A 144 -0.90 -3.28 -1.10
N VAL A 145 -1.79 -3.74 -0.20
CA VAL A 145 -2.08 -5.16 -0.01
C VAL A 145 -3.58 -5.46 -0.05
N ALA A 146 -3.94 -6.72 -0.23
CA ALA A 146 -5.32 -7.16 -0.34
C ALA A 146 -5.68 -8.40 0.51
N PRO A 147 -5.31 -8.44 1.82
CA PRO A 147 -5.69 -9.52 2.72
C PRO A 147 -7.21 -9.70 2.75
N GLY A 148 -7.66 -10.95 2.72
CA GLY A 148 -9.08 -11.29 2.67
C GLY A 148 -9.73 -11.21 1.28
N ASP A 149 -9.00 -10.71 0.26
CA ASP A 149 -9.55 -10.58 -1.10
C ASP A 149 -8.74 -11.24 -2.19
N VAL A 150 -7.51 -10.79 -2.46
CA VAL A 150 -6.70 -11.29 -3.59
C VAL A 150 -5.27 -11.56 -3.14
N GLY A 151 -4.79 -12.78 -3.39
CA GLY A 151 -3.43 -13.19 -3.05
C GLY A 151 -3.30 -13.70 -1.63
N PHE A 152 -2.05 -13.97 -1.24
CA PHE A 152 -1.67 -14.53 0.06
C PHE A 152 -0.36 -13.92 0.55
N TYR A 153 -0.04 -14.18 1.82
CA TYR A 153 1.21 -13.78 2.48
C TYR A 153 1.42 -12.26 2.57
N HIS A 154 0.33 -11.49 2.69
CA HIS A 154 0.40 -10.02 2.77
C HIS A 154 1.18 -9.51 3.98
N ALA A 155 1.07 -10.17 5.14
CA ALA A 155 1.83 -9.78 6.33
C ALA A 155 3.34 -9.94 6.12
N ALA A 156 3.77 -11.05 5.51
CA ALA A 156 5.18 -11.26 5.18
C ALA A 156 5.70 -10.20 4.19
N TYR A 157 4.91 -9.89 3.16
CA TYR A 157 5.22 -8.83 2.21
C TYR A 157 5.37 -7.46 2.87
N ILE A 158 4.42 -7.06 3.74
CA ILE A 158 4.51 -5.80 4.51
C ILE A 158 5.81 -5.75 5.31
N ARG A 159 6.12 -6.82 6.06
CA ARG A 159 7.33 -6.90 6.89
C ARG A 159 8.59 -6.72 6.06
N GLU A 160 8.68 -7.40 4.93
CA GLU A 160 9.84 -7.37 4.04
C GLU A 160 10.02 -5.97 3.43
N GLN A 161 8.95 -5.39 2.89
CA GLN A 161 8.99 -4.04 2.30
C GLN A 161 9.39 -2.96 3.32
N LEU A 162 8.82 -3.00 4.54
CA LEU A 162 9.14 -2.02 5.59
C LEU A 162 10.54 -2.22 6.21
N ALA A 163 11.10 -3.43 6.16
CA ALA A 163 12.47 -3.67 6.60
C ALA A 163 13.51 -3.07 5.62
N GLU A 164 13.19 -3.10 4.32
CA GLU A 164 14.06 -2.62 3.25
C GLU A 164 13.98 -1.09 3.07
N ASP A 165 12.80 -0.51 3.21
CA ASP A 165 12.60 0.92 3.02
C ASP A 165 13.05 1.78 4.22
N LYS A 166 13.35 3.06 3.97
CA LYS A 166 13.88 4.00 4.97
C LYS A 166 13.14 5.34 4.97
N SER A 167 12.00 5.43 4.29
CA SER A 167 11.18 6.63 4.24
C SER A 167 10.63 6.97 5.62
N ILE A 168 10.55 8.27 5.93
CA ILE A 168 9.97 8.73 7.21
C ILE A 168 8.46 8.40 7.24
N TRP A 169 7.79 8.63 6.11
CA TRP A 169 6.37 8.38 5.97
C TRP A 169 6.13 7.09 5.21
N MET A 170 5.54 6.12 5.91
CA MET A 170 5.18 4.82 5.37
C MET A 170 3.69 4.58 5.58
N ILE A 171 3.00 4.11 4.55
CA ILE A 171 1.56 3.89 4.56
C ILE A 171 1.27 2.50 4.02
N CYS A 172 0.58 1.68 4.80
CA CYS A 172 0.00 0.42 4.33
C CYS A 172 -1.50 0.61 4.06
N CYS A 173 -1.95 0.28 2.87
CA CYS A 173 -3.34 0.37 2.44
C CYS A 173 -3.90 -1.01 2.10
N TRP A 174 -5.12 -1.30 2.56
CA TRP A 174 -5.92 -2.43 2.13
C TRP A 174 -7.41 -2.17 2.33
N HIS A 175 -8.28 -3.06 1.84
CA HIS A 175 -9.73 -2.85 1.90
C HIS A 175 -10.35 -3.32 3.21
N ARG A 176 -10.26 -4.63 3.51
CA ARG A 176 -11.03 -5.26 4.59
C ARG A 176 -10.52 -4.97 6.00
N ASP A 177 -11.40 -5.16 6.98
CA ASP A 177 -11.09 -4.93 8.38
C ASP A 177 -10.93 -6.23 9.19
N MET A 178 -10.54 -6.05 10.45
CA MET A 178 -10.94 -6.95 11.55
C MET A 178 -12.15 -6.35 12.25
N HIS A 179 -13.05 -7.16 12.80
CA HIS A 179 -14.30 -6.71 13.44
C HIS A 179 -14.03 -5.64 14.50
N LEU A 180 -12.96 -5.80 15.27
CA LEU A 180 -12.59 -4.90 16.37
C LEU A 180 -11.91 -3.60 15.91
N MET A 181 -11.62 -3.45 14.61
CA MET A 181 -10.96 -2.28 14.01
C MET A 181 -11.95 -1.35 13.30
N GLN A 182 -13.24 -1.61 13.41
CA GLN A 182 -14.32 -0.86 12.79
C GLN A 182 -15.44 -0.60 13.80
N VAL A 183 -16.26 0.42 13.56
CA VAL A 183 -17.31 0.86 14.50
C VAL A 183 -18.71 0.30 14.16
N ALA A 184 -18.81 -0.54 13.13
CA ALA A 184 -20.04 -1.21 12.72
C ALA A 184 -19.96 -2.74 12.95
N SER A 185 -20.33 -3.55 11.95
CA SER A 185 -20.58 -4.98 12.12
C SER A 185 -19.89 -5.88 11.08
N LYS A 186 -18.77 -5.47 10.50
CA LYS A 186 -17.99 -6.34 9.61
C LYS A 186 -17.30 -7.46 10.40
N ASN A 187 -17.07 -8.60 9.76
CA ASN A 187 -16.39 -9.74 10.38
C ASN A 187 -14.86 -9.59 10.32
N ASP A 188 -14.15 -10.53 10.93
CA ASP A 188 -12.71 -10.68 10.79
C ASP A 188 -12.35 -11.26 9.41
N ASP A 189 -11.79 -10.44 8.52
CA ASP A 189 -11.53 -10.85 7.14
C ASP A 189 -10.04 -10.79 6.71
N THR A 190 -9.18 -10.11 7.47
CA THR A 190 -7.76 -9.91 7.10
C THR A 190 -6.78 -10.75 7.92
N GLY A 191 -7.13 -11.00 9.18
CA GLY A 191 -6.21 -11.49 10.21
C GLY A 191 -5.31 -10.39 10.79
N TRP A 192 -4.91 -10.55 12.05
CA TRP A 192 -4.11 -9.55 12.78
C TRP A 192 -2.69 -9.34 12.24
N GLY A 193 -2.15 -10.30 11.47
CA GLY A 193 -0.77 -10.26 11.00
C GLY A 193 -0.44 -9.02 10.16
N VAL A 194 -1.34 -8.57 9.28
CA VAL A 194 -1.09 -7.36 8.47
C VAL A 194 -1.05 -6.09 9.31
N TYR A 195 -1.92 -5.99 10.32
CA TYR A 195 -1.90 -4.89 11.28
C TYR A 195 -0.62 -4.89 12.11
N ASP A 196 -0.19 -6.05 12.59
CA ASP A 196 1.00 -6.17 13.43
C ASP A 196 2.29 -5.87 12.67
N GLU A 197 2.45 -6.37 11.44
CA GLU A 197 3.66 -6.09 10.66
C GLU A 197 3.72 -4.62 10.22
N ALA A 198 2.59 -4.01 9.84
CA ALA A 198 2.54 -2.59 9.54
C ALA A 198 2.89 -1.73 10.77
N ARG A 199 2.34 -2.08 11.95
CA ARG A 199 2.67 -1.41 13.23
C ARG A 199 4.14 -1.53 13.58
N LYS A 200 4.73 -2.73 13.46
CA LYS A 200 6.16 -2.95 13.76
C LYS A 200 7.07 -2.13 12.86
N GLY A 201 6.69 -1.94 11.60
CA GLY A 201 7.41 -1.06 10.68
C GLY A 201 7.08 0.43 10.81
N GLY A 202 6.23 0.82 11.78
CA GLY A 202 5.89 2.23 12.02
C GLY A 202 4.98 2.86 10.95
N ALA A 203 4.31 2.05 10.14
CA ALA A 203 3.46 2.56 9.06
C ALA A 203 2.09 3.04 9.57
N ILE A 204 1.57 4.08 8.92
CA ILE A 204 0.15 4.42 8.99
C ILE A 204 -0.65 3.33 8.28
N ILE A 205 -1.77 2.93 8.87
CA ILE A 205 -2.69 1.94 8.28
C ILE A 205 -3.93 2.68 7.80
N ALA A 206 -4.31 2.46 6.54
CA ALA A 206 -5.56 2.94 5.97
C ALA A 206 -6.39 1.76 5.47
N THR A 207 -7.61 1.62 5.99
CA THR A 207 -8.59 0.60 5.60
C THR A 207 -9.91 1.26 5.19
N ALA A 208 -10.82 0.49 4.61
CA ALA A 208 -12.18 0.92 4.31
C ALA A 208 -13.15 -0.24 4.53
N HIS A 209 -13.99 -0.62 3.55
CA HIS A 209 -14.96 -1.72 3.64
C HIS A 209 -16.16 -1.47 4.56
N ASP A 210 -15.92 -0.95 5.76
CA ASP A 210 -16.97 -0.42 6.59
C ASP A 210 -17.38 1.00 6.16
N HIS A 211 -18.69 1.23 6.05
CA HIS A 211 -19.25 2.49 5.53
C HIS A 211 -19.38 3.53 6.65
N SER A 212 -18.32 3.65 7.43
CA SER A 212 -18.22 4.55 8.58
C SER A 212 -16.79 5.10 8.69
N TYR A 213 -16.63 6.17 9.48
CA TYR A 213 -15.31 6.70 9.80
C TYR A 213 -14.89 6.22 11.19
N GLY A 214 -13.73 5.58 11.25
CA GLY A 214 -13.07 5.17 12.48
C GLY A 214 -11.61 5.58 12.50
N ARG A 215 -11.09 5.85 13.69
CA ARG A 215 -9.68 6.09 13.94
C ARG A 215 -9.32 5.47 15.29
N THR A 216 -8.22 4.74 15.32
CA THR A 216 -7.65 4.23 16.57
C THR A 216 -6.86 5.30 17.32
N TYR A 217 -6.62 5.07 18.60
CA TYR A 217 -5.49 5.71 19.28
C TYR A 217 -4.17 5.15 18.74
N LEU A 218 -3.04 5.68 19.19
CA LEU A 218 -1.76 5.04 18.88
C LEU A 218 -1.71 3.66 19.54
N MET A 219 -1.70 2.61 18.73
CA MET A 219 -1.79 1.23 19.22
C MET A 219 -0.41 0.62 19.46
N SER A 220 -0.22 -0.05 20.60
CA SER A 220 0.94 -0.92 20.87
C SER A 220 0.67 -2.35 20.44
N ASN A 221 -0.60 -2.76 20.44
CA ASN A 221 -1.04 -4.08 19.99
C ASN A 221 -2.47 -4.02 19.45
N PHE A 222 -2.67 -4.43 18.20
CA PHE A 222 -3.99 -4.41 17.58
C PHE A 222 -4.90 -5.55 18.06
N ALA A 223 -4.38 -6.79 18.11
CA ALA A 223 -5.16 -7.97 18.51
C ALA A 223 -5.66 -7.88 19.95
N LYS A 224 -4.84 -7.32 20.85
CA LYS A 224 -5.17 -7.13 22.27
C LYS A 224 -5.84 -5.79 22.58
N GLN A 225 -5.99 -4.91 21.58
CA GLN A 225 -6.51 -3.55 21.73
C GLN A 225 -5.72 -2.71 22.76
N GLU A 226 -4.40 -2.90 22.82
CA GLU A 226 -3.55 -2.14 23.74
C GLU A 226 -3.16 -0.79 23.10
N VAL A 227 -3.40 0.29 23.84
CA VAL A 227 -3.10 1.66 23.43
C VAL A 227 -1.75 2.07 24.01
N THR A 228 -0.84 2.53 23.15
CA THR A 228 0.44 3.14 23.56
C THR A 228 0.22 4.50 24.21
N ALA A 229 -0.63 5.32 23.59
CA ALA A 229 -0.91 6.68 24.06
C ALA A 229 -2.33 7.11 23.66
N TYR A 230 -3.05 7.68 24.63
CA TYR A 230 -4.37 8.29 24.39
C TYR A 230 -4.26 9.72 23.85
N THR A 231 -3.07 10.32 23.92
CA THR A 231 -2.76 11.57 23.22
C THR A 231 -2.56 11.28 21.73
N GLY A 232 -3.31 11.95 20.85
CA GLY A 232 -3.29 11.70 19.40
C GLY A 232 -2.02 12.14 18.66
N SER A 233 -0.92 12.41 19.36
CA SER A 233 0.35 12.86 18.79
C SER A 233 1.35 11.71 18.75
N LEU A 234 1.76 11.30 17.56
CA LEU A 234 2.92 10.45 17.34
C LEU A 234 4.16 11.35 17.27
N ILE A 235 5.11 11.18 18.20
CA ILE A 235 6.43 11.81 18.10
C ILE A 235 7.32 10.83 17.33
N ILE A 236 7.68 11.19 16.10
CA ILE A 236 8.69 10.47 15.31
C ILE A 236 10.04 11.05 15.74
N THR A 237 10.82 10.27 16.49
CA THR A 237 12.22 10.60 16.89
C THR A 237 13.22 10.00 15.92
#